data_AF-A0A4U2PXL2-F1
#
_entry.id   AF-A0A4U2PXL2-F1
#
_cell.length_a   1.000
_cell.length_b   1.000
_cell.length_c   1.000
_cell.angle_alpha   90.00
_cell.angle_beta   90.00
_cell.angle_gamma   90.00
#
_symmetry.space_group_name_H-M   'P 1'
#
loop_
_entity.id
_entity.type
_entity.pdbx_description
1 polymer ?
#
loop_
_entity_poly.entity_id
_entity_poly.type
_entity_poly.pdbx_seq_one_letter_code
_entity_poly.pdbx_strand_id
1 'polypeptide(L)'
;MQLVGRAIRPVWKLGKFWGGDMANENLNRIGVVSSVDTDTGKVRVIFPDMDDMVSPELPLLTTGTGWGLSNAMPEPGDNVVCIFLGNGKPDGVCLGALYDGSYDMPADQSQRGIYFEDGSYAYFDKNTGSIEINAVGAVNVQAKTVSIQAESVQITAQTVEINASNVNINAPAVRFAGNVTVVGSVKELNEPIEGE
;
A
#
# COMPACT_ATOMS: atom_id res chain seq x y z
N MET A 1 16.99 13.97 21.38
CA MET A 1 18.29 13.33 21.62
C MET A 1 18.07 11.84 21.40
N GLN A 2 18.45 11.18 20.31
CA GLN A 2 19.45 11.43 19.26
C GLN A 2 18.81 11.43 17.85
N LEU A 3 19.27 12.34 16.99
CA LEU A 3 19.16 12.23 15.54
C LEU A 3 20.24 11.22 15.09
N VAL A 4 19.83 10.06 14.59
CA VAL A 4 20.77 9.14 13.93
C VAL A 4 20.79 9.50 12.45
N GLY A 5 21.89 10.12 12.02
CA GLY A 5 22.11 10.48 10.63
C GLY A 5 22.02 9.27 9.72
N ARG A 6 21.10 9.33 8.75
CA ARG A 6 20.95 8.33 7.68
C ARG A 6 22.17 8.45 6.76
N ALA A 7 23.21 7.68 7.05
CA ALA A 7 24.38 7.59 6.19
C ALA A 7 23.94 6.98 4.85
N ILE A 8 24.00 7.77 3.79
CA ILE A 8 23.89 7.29 2.41
C ILE A 8 25.06 6.33 2.18
N ARG A 9 24.78 5.03 2.21
CA ARG A 9 25.79 4.01 1.92
C ARG A 9 25.87 3.87 0.40
N PRO A 10 27.03 4.07 -0.23
CA PRO A 10 27.17 3.83 -1.67
C PRO A 10 26.91 2.34 -1.96
N VAL A 11 25.84 2.07 -2.71
CA VAL A 11 25.39 0.75 -3.13
C VAL A 11 26.30 0.23 -4.23
N TRP A 12 27.16 -0.74 -3.89
CA TRP A 12 27.87 -1.59 -4.85
C TRP A 12 27.99 -3.02 -4.30
N LYS A 13 26.84 -3.68 -4.10
CA LYS A 13 26.79 -5.11 -3.72
C LYS A 13 25.83 -5.91 -4.60
N LEU A 14 25.87 -5.71 -5.91
CA LEU A 14 25.12 -6.53 -6.88
C LEU A 14 25.83 -7.84 -7.26
N GLY A 15 27.13 -7.99 -6.98
CA GLY A 15 27.92 -9.18 -7.35
C GLY A 15 27.64 -10.47 -6.56
N LYS A 16 26.58 -10.55 -5.74
CA LYS A 16 26.30 -11.70 -4.87
C LYS A 16 25.07 -12.53 -5.21
N PHE A 17 24.22 -12.12 -6.15
CA PHE A 17 22.98 -12.84 -6.44
C PHE A 17 23.13 -13.95 -7.50
N TRP A 18 24.21 -13.93 -8.29
CA TRP A 18 24.40 -14.87 -9.40
C TRP A 18 25.79 -15.51 -9.34
N GLY A 19 25.89 -16.60 -8.56
CA GLY A 19 27.05 -17.49 -8.57
C GLY A 19 26.82 -18.61 -9.59
N GLY A 20 27.14 -18.36 -10.86
CA GLY A 20 27.11 -19.36 -11.93
C GLY A 20 26.85 -18.72 -13.30
N ASP A 21 27.66 -19.08 -14.29
CA ASP A 21 27.52 -18.70 -15.71
C ASP A 21 26.22 -19.29 -16.30
N MET A 22 25.07 -18.71 -15.98
CA MET A 22 23.75 -19.09 -16.50
C MET A 22 22.96 -17.89 -17.02
N ALA A 23 23.62 -16.96 -17.70
CA ALA A 23 22.94 -15.95 -18.49
C ALA A 23 23.63 -15.82 -19.84
N ASN A 24 22.83 -15.82 -20.90
CA ASN A 24 23.23 -15.18 -22.13
C ASN A 24 23.28 -13.68 -21.78
N GLU A 25 24.48 -13.10 -21.67
CA GLU A 25 24.80 -11.80 -21.04
C GLU A 25 23.99 -10.60 -21.58
N ASN A 26 23.20 -10.81 -22.63
CA ASN A 26 22.45 -9.78 -23.34
C ASN A 26 20.92 -9.83 -23.14
N LEU A 27 20.35 -10.88 -22.51
CA LEU A 27 18.89 -11.05 -22.43
C LEU A 27 18.27 -10.51 -21.14
N ASN A 28 19.01 -10.50 -20.04
CA ASN A 28 18.58 -10.04 -18.73
C ASN A 28 19.58 -9.00 -18.21
N ARG A 29 19.09 -7.80 -17.87
CA ARG A 29 19.93 -6.70 -17.36
C ARG A 29 19.32 -6.08 -16.11
N ILE A 30 20.18 -5.53 -15.26
CA ILE A 30 19.80 -4.70 -14.13
C ILE A 30 20.18 -3.27 -14.51
N GLY A 31 19.27 -2.34 -14.28
CA GLY A 31 19.51 -0.93 -14.54
C GLY A 31 18.80 -0.05 -13.53
N VAL A 32 18.95 1.26 -13.72
CA VAL A 32 18.39 2.28 -12.83
C VAL A 32 17.30 3.04 -13.58
N VAL A 33 16.13 3.21 -12.98
CA VAL A 33 15.03 3.96 -13.63
C VAL A 33 15.45 5.42 -13.84
N SER A 34 15.32 5.90 -15.06
CA SER A 34 15.56 7.31 -15.43
C SER A 34 14.28 8.13 -15.45
N SER A 35 13.18 7.55 -15.94
CA SER A 35 11.89 8.22 -16.03
C SER A 35 10.76 7.22 -16.06
N VAL A 36 9.58 7.66 -15.62
CA VAL A 36 8.36 6.86 -15.52
C VAL A 36 7.23 7.62 -16.19
N ASP A 37 6.54 6.96 -17.11
CA ASP A 37 5.30 7.45 -17.72
C ASP A 37 4.12 6.65 -17.14
N THR A 38 3.41 7.27 -16.19
CA THR A 38 2.25 6.69 -15.51
C THR A 38 1.02 6.57 -16.39
N ASP A 39 0.92 7.38 -17.46
CA ASP A 39 -0.22 7.35 -18.37
C ASP A 39 -0.15 6.15 -19.31
N THR A 40 1.07 5.79 -19.74
CA THR A 40 1.29 4.66 -20.65
C THR A 40 1.80 3.39 -19.97
N GLY A 41 2.16 3.46 -18.68
CA GLY A 41 2.69 2.32 -17.92
C GLY A 41 4.08 1.89 -18.38
N LYS A 42 4.91 2.86 -18.79
CA LYS A 42 6.24 2.62 -19.34
C LYS A 42 7.33 3.28 -18.51
N VAL A 43 8.54 2.76 -18.62
CA VAL A 43 9.73 3.27 -17.94
C VAL A 43 10.90 3.36 -18.91
N ARG A 44 11.80 4.30 -18.65
CA ARG A 44 13.16 4.29 -19.23
C ARG A 44 14.16 3.90 -18.17
N VAL A 45 15.14 3.11 -18.56
CA VAL A 45 16.14 2.54 -17.67
C VAL A 45 17.53 2.86 -18.22
N ILE A 46 18.41 3.38 -17.35
CA ILE A 46 19.83 3.53 -17.60
C ILE A 46 20.52 2.21 -17.30
N PHE A 47 21.37 1.77 -18.22
CA PHE A 47 22.17 0.55 -18.10
C PHE A 47 23.65 0.91 -17.91
N PRO A 48 24.16 0.93 -16.65
CA PRO A 48 25.55 1.28 -16.38
C PRO A 48 26.58 0.31 -16.98
N ASP A 49 26.16 -0.92 -17.25
CA ASP A 49 26.94 -1.94 -17.96
C ASP A 49 27.05 -1.69 -19.46
N MET A 50 26.31 -0.71 -20.00
CA MET A 50 26.33 -0.29 -21.41
C MET A 50 26.65 1.21 -21.54
N ASP A 51 27.69 1.68 -20.86
CA ASP A 51 28.16 3.09 -20.94
C ASP A 51 27.02 4.08 -20.63
N ASP A 52 26.21 3.76 -19.62
CA ASP A 52 25.02 4.50 -19.19
C ASP A 52 23.98 4.70 -20.31
N MET A 53 23.87 3.75 -21.25
CA MET A 53 22.84 3.80 -22.29
C MET A 53 21.44 3.82 -21.69
N VAL A 54 20.63 4.76 -22.17
CA VAL A 54 19.20 4.86 -21.81
C VAL A 54 18.37 4.00 -22.75
N SER A 55 17.49 3.16 -22.18
CA SER A 55 16.56 2.34 -22.93
C SER A 55 15.54 3.18 -23.72
N PRO A 56 14.92 2.62 -24.78
CA PRO A 56 13.62 3.08 -25.24
C PRO A 56 12.54 2.93 -24.14
N GLU A 57 11.32 3.37 -24.42
CA GLU A 57 10.18 3.16 -23.53
C GLU A 57 9.90 1.65 -23.37
N LEU A 58 10.15 1.11 -22.18
CA LEU A 58 9.88 -0.28 -21.84
C LEU A 58 8.56 -0.39 -21.09
N PRO A 59 7.60 -1.23 -21.52
CA PRO A 59 6.43 -1.54 -20.71
C PRO A 59 6.85 -2.12 -19.36
N LEU A 60 6.18 -1.68 -18.29
CA LEU A 60 6.35 -2.23 -16.95
C LEU A 60 5.43 -3.43 -16.73
N LEU A 61 5.99 -4.53 -16.22
CA LEU A 61 5.21 -5.64 -15.71
C LEU A 61 4.43 -5.17 -14.49
N THR A 62 3.10 -5.22 -14.59
CA THR A 62 2.18 -4.79 -13.53
C THR A 62 1.50 -5.97 -12.87
N THR A 63 1.07 -5.80 -11.62
CA THR A 63 0.37 -6.86 -10.86
C THR A 63 -1.07 -7.10 -11.28
N GLY A 64 -1.63 -6.20 -12.11
CA GLY A 64 -2.98 -6.34 -12.64
C GLY A 64 -3.19 -5.55 -13.93
N THR A 65 -4.07 -6.08 -14.79
CA THR A 65 -4.50 -5.45 -16.04
C THR A 65 -6.01 -5.50 -16.16
N GLY A 66 -6.63 -4.55 -16.88
CA GLY A 66 -8.04 -4.60 -17.28
C GLY A 66 -9.02 -4.54 -16.10
N TRP A 67 -9.22 -5.68 -15.41
CA TRP A 67 -10.17 -5.87 -14.31
C TRP A 67 -9.68 -5.29 -12.97
N GLY A 68 -8.38 -5.12 -12.81
CA GLY A 68 -7.76 -4.47 -11.65
C GLY A 68 -6.44 -3.84 -12.07
N LEU A 69 -6.32 -2.52 -11.97
CA LEU A 69 -5.11 -1.78 -12.29
C LEU A 69 -4.36 -1.46 -10.99
N SER A 70 -3.04 -1.65 -10.99
CA SER A 70 -2.16 -1.26 -9.90
C SER A 70 -1.19 -0.18 -10.36
N ASN A 71 -1.11 0.93 -9.61
CA ASN A 71 -0.12 1.98 -9.81
C ASN A 71 1.09 1.77 -8.88
N ALA A 72 1.71 0.59 -8.95
CA ALA A 72 2.91 0.25 -8.19
C ALA A 72 4.15 0.39 -9.09
N MET A 73 4.30 1.57 -9.72
CA MET A 73 5.45 1.85 -10.56
C MET A 73 6.67 2.21 -9.71
N PRO A 74 7.90 1.83 -10.13
CA PRO A 74 9.12 2.28 -9.47
C PRO A 74 9.30 3.79 -9.63
N GLU A 75 10.20 4.38 -8.84
CA GLU A 75 10.57 5.80 -8.94
C GLU A 75 11.89 5.97 -9.70
N PRO A 76 12.16 7.15 -10.28
CA PRO A 76 13.48 7.48 -10.81
C PRO A 76 14.57 7.28 -9.74
N GLY A 77 15.61 6.51 -10.08
CA GLY A 77 16.66 6.10 -9.15
C GLY A 77 16.53 4.67 -8.62
N ASP A 78 15.37 4.02 -8.78
CA ASP A 78 15.20 2.63 -8.35
C ASP A 78 15.94 1.65 -9.25
N ASN A 79 16.51 0.62 -8.62
CA ASN A 79 17.07 -0.52 -9.32
C ASN A 79 15.97 -1.42 -9.87
N VAL A 80 16.02 -1.76 -11.15
CA VAL A 80 15.02 -2.60 -11.84
C VAL A 80 15.68 -3.69 -12.67
N VAL A 81 14.93 -4.77 -12.89
CA VAL A 81 15.34 -5.85 -13.81
C VAL A 81 14.60 -5.68 -15.14
N CYS A 82 15.32 -5.76 -16.25
CA CYS A 82 14.76 -5.75 -17.60
C CYS A 82 15.10 -7.04 -18.34
N ILE A 83 14.15 -7.53 -19.13
CA ILE A 83 14.33 -8.63 -20.07
C ILE A 83 14.18 -8.09 -21.49
N PHE A 84 15.13 -8.41 -22.35
CA PHE A 84 15.12 -8.05 -23.77
C PHE A 84 14.78 -9.25 -24.64
N LEU A 85 13.99 -8.99 -25.69
CA LEU A 85 13.68 -10.00 -26.69
C LEU A 85 14.91 -10.19 -27.57
N GLY A 86 15.47 -11.40 -27.61
CA GLY A 86 16.70 -11.75 -28.36
C GLY A 86 16.57 -11.68 -29.90
N ASN A 87 15.62 -10.92 -30.43
CA ASN A 87 15.35 -10.76 -31.86
C ASN A 87 16.09 -9.56 -32.49
N GLY A 88 17.06 -8.98 -31.79
CA GLY A 88 17.90 -7.88 -32.30
C GLY A 88 17.23 -6.50 -32.28
N LYS A 89 16.02 -6.38 -31.75
CA LYS A 89 15.40 -5.08 -31.45
C LYS A 89 15.59 -4.75 -29.98
N PRO A 90 15.67 -3.46 -29.59
CA PRO A 90 15.67 -3.04 -28.20
C PRO A 90 14.29 -3.20 -27.53
N ASP A 91 13.46 -4.12 -28.05
CA ASP A 91 12.15 -4.45 -27.51
C ASP A 91 12.37 -5.31 -26.25
N GLY A 92 11.87 -4.82 -25.12
CA GLY A 92 12.00 -5.50 -23.83
C GLY A 92 10.86 -5.16 -22.89
N VAL A 93 10.92 -5.71 -21.68
CA VAL A 93 9.96 -5.46 -20.60
C VAL A 93 10.73 -5.20 -19.31
N CYS A 94 10.31 -4.21 -18.54
CA CYS A 94 10.78 -4.01 -17.18
C CYS A 94 9.96 -4.89 -16.23
N LEU A 95 10.61 -5.73 -15.43
CA LEU A 95 9.93 -6.62 -14.49
C LEU A 95 9.50 -5.92 -13.20
N GLY A 96 10.05 -4.74 -12.92
CA GLY A 96 9.77 -3.96 -11.73
C GLY A 96 10.99 -3.75 -10.84
N ALA A 97 10.74 -3.11 -9.70
CA ALA A 97 11.76 -2.77 -8.71
C ALA A 97 12.41 -4.02 -8.11
N LEU A 98 13.73 -4.00 -8.04
CA LEU A 98 14.54 -5.01 -7.41
C LEU A 98 14.91 -4.54 -6.01
N TYR A 99 14.59 -5.36 -5.01
CA TYR A 99 15.10 -5.14 -3.66
C TYR A 99 16.63 -5.30 -3.65
N ASP A 100 17.34 -4.19 -3.42
CA ASP A 100 18.80 -4.11 -3.42
C ASP A 100 19.41 -4.01 -2.01
N GLY A 101 18.57 -4.04 -0.98
CA GLY A 101 18.97 -3.89 0.42
C GLY A 101 19.36 -2.47 0.83
N SER A 102 18.97 -1.45 0.05
CA SER A 102 19.11 -0.03 0.41
C SER A 102 18.20 0.39 1.58
N TYR A 103 17.14 -0.39 1.83
CA TYR A 103 16.25 -0.28 2.98
C TYR A 103 16.04 -1.65 3.63
N ASP A 104 15.74 -1.67 4.92
CA ASP A 104 15.35 -2.90 5.63
C ASP A 104 13.93 -3.31 5.22
N MET A 105 13.66 -4.62 5.17
CA MET A 105 12.30 -5.13 4.98
C MET A 105 11.40 -4.64 6.13
N PRO A 106 10.20 -4.09 5.83
CA PRO A 106 9.37 -3.44 6.84
C PRO A 106 8.71 -4.42 7.82
N ALA A 107 8.67 -5.71 7.48
CA ALA A 107 8.10 -6.76 8.31
C ALA A 107 8.74 -8.12 8.05
N ASP A 108 8.46 -9.09 8.91
CA ASP A 108 8.85 -10.49 8.72
C ASP A 108 7.82 -11.27 7.87
N GLN A 109 8.07 -12.58 7.69
CA GLN A 109 7.25 -13.45 6.84
C GLN A 109 5.84 -13.76 7.40
N SER A 110 5.49 -13.34 8.61
CA SER A 110 4.13 -13.45 9.14
C SER A 110 3.19 -12.44 8.52
N GLN A 111 3.73 -11.33 8.04
CA GLN A 111 2.94 -10.22 7.52
C GLN A 111 3.04 -10.14 5.99
N ARG A 112 1.92 -9.80 5.37
CA ARG A 112 1.85 -9.48 3.94
C ARG A 112 1.00 -8.23 3.75
N GLY A 113 1.58 -7.20 3.15
CA GLY A 113 0.92 -5.91 2.99
C GLY A 113 1.72 -4.92 2.15
N ILE A 114 1.29 -3.67 2.21
CA ILE A 114 1.97 -2.52 1.61
C ILE A 114 2.38 -1.54 2.72
N TYR A 115 3.57 -0.97 2.58
CA TYR A 115 4.20 -0.07 3.55
C TYR A 115 4.73 1.14 2.79
N PHE A 116 4.54 2.33 3.35
CA PHE A 116 4.90 3.60 2.72
C PHE A 116 5.97 4.34 3.54
N GLU A 117 6.77 5.19 2.89
CA GLU A 117 7.90 5.89 3.53
C GLU A 117 7.44 6.84 4.66
N ASP A 118 6.22 7.37 4.58
CA ASP A 118 5.63 8.22 5.62
C ASP A 118 5.29 7.45 6.92
N GLY A 119 5.33 6.12 6.90
CA GLY A 119 4.95 5.24 8.01
C GLY A 119 3.51 4.70 7.93
N SER A 120 2.76 5.03 6.88
CA SER A 120 1.46 4.44 6.61
C SER A 120 1.61 2.98 6.14
N TYR A 121 0.63 2.12 6.45
CA TYR A 121 0.64 0.71 6.03
C TYR A 121 -0.76 0.09 5.98
N ALA A 122 -0.88 -0.99 5.21
CA ALA A 122 -2.00 -1.90 5.26
C ALA A 122 -1.51 -3.34 5.07
N TYR A 123 -1.69 -4.20 6.08
CA TYR A 123 -1.17 -5.57 6.06
C TYR A 123 -2.11 -6.58 6.71
N PHE A 124 -1.94 -7.85 6.33
CA PHE A 124 -2.51 -9.02 6.99
C PHE A 124 -1.41 -9.78 7.75
N ASP A 125 -1.67 -10.14 9.01
CA ASP A 125 -0.79 -10.99 9.81
C ASP A 125 -1.39 -12.38 9.98
N LYS A 126 -0.65 -13.41 9.54
CA LYS A 126 -1.09 -14.80 9.59
C LYS A 126 -1.04 -15.41 10.99
N ASN A 127 -0.27 -14.84 11.93
CA ASN A 127 -0.14 -15.36 13.29
C ASN A 127 -1.38 -15.01 14.12
N THR A 128 -1.93 -13.81 13.92
CA THR A 128 -3.12 -13.30 14.62
C THR A 128 -4.39 -13.44 13.79
N GLY A 129 -4.27 -13.56 12.47
CA GLY A 129 -5.39 -13.49 11.52
C GLY A 129 -5.96 -12.08 11.36
N SER A 130 -5.24 -11.03 11.78
CA SER A 130 -5.72 -9.65 11.75
C SER A 130 -5.34 -8.91 10.48
N ILE A 131 -6.18 -7.95 10.08
CA ILE A 131 -5.85 -6.93 9.09
C ILE A 131 -5.68 -5.61 9.84
N GLU A 132 -4.57 -4.92 9.60
CA GLU A 132 -4.30 -3.62 10.18
C GLU A 132 -4.13 -2.58 9.09
N ILE A 133 -4.78 -1.43 9.28
CA ILE A 133 -4.70 -0.27 8.38
C ILE A 133 -4.33 0.92 9.24
N ASN A 134 -3.17 1.52 8.98
CA ASN A 134 -2.70 2.71 9.65
C ASN A 134 -2.32 3.75 8.59
N ALA A 135 -2.79 4.98 8.78
CA ALA A 135 -2.42 6.10 7.93
C ALA A 135 -1.90 7.24 8.81
N VAL A 136 -0.78 7.84 8.41
CA VAL A 136 -0.31 9.09 9.02
C VAL A 136 -1.27 10.24 8.73
N GLY A 137 -1.92 10.19 7.55
CA GLY A 137 -2.99 11.10 7.15
C GLY A 137 -4.39 10.57 7.51
N ALA A 138 -5.35 10.83 6.61
CA ALA A 138 -6.75 10.45 6.80
C ALA A 138 -7.07 9.07 6.17
N VAL A 139 -7.95 8.30 6.83
CA VAL A 139 -8.60 7.12 6.26
C VAL A 139 -10.03 7.49 5.87
N ASN A 140 -10.32 7.51 4.57
CA ASN A 140 -11.64 7.84 4.03
C ASN A 140 -12.34 6.57 3.52
N VAL A 141 -13.52 6.27 4.05
CA VAL A 141 -14.35 5.14 3.59
C VAL A 141 -15.62 5.68 2.94
N GLN A 142 -15.72 5.51 1.62
CA GLN A 142 -16.89 5.91 0.84
C GLN A 142 -17.51 4.68 0.19
N ALA A 143 -18.78 4.43 0.49
CA ALA A 143 -19.52 3.32 -0.06
C ALA A 143 -21.02 3.62 -0.05
N LYS A 144 -21.78 2.90 -0.89
CA LYS A 144 -23.25 2.93 -0.82
C LYS A 144 -23.77 2.36 0.50
N THR A 145 -23.08 1.35 1.03
CA THR A 145 -23.41 0.69 2.29
C THR A 145 -22.13 0.24 2.98
N VAL A 146 -22.02 0.51 4.28
CA VAL A 146 -20.97 -0.02 5.16
C VAL A 146 -21.67 -0.87 6.22
N SER A 147 -21.30 -2.15 6.30
CA SER A 147 -21.82 -3.09 7.31
C SER A 147 -20.66 -3.53 8.19
N ILE A 148 -20.84 -3.44 9.51
CA ILE A 148 -19.84 -3.81 10.51
C ILE A 148 -20.48 -4.86 11.42
N GLN A 149 -19.96 -6.08 11.39
CA GLN A 149 -20.37 -7.18 12.25
C GLN A 149 -19.14 -7.68 13.01
N ALA A 150 -19.16 -7.49 14.33
CA ALA A 150 -18.10 -7.91 15.23
C ALA A 150 -18.69 -8.18 16.62
N GLU A 151 -17.98 -8.95 17.44
CA GLU A 151 -18.34 -9.15 18.85
C GLU A 151 -18.23 -7.84 19.64
N SER A 152 -17.26 -7.00 19.32
CA SER A 152 -17.09 -5.68 19.91
C SER A 152 -16.60 -4.64 18.91
N VAL A 153 -17.06 -3.39 19.06
CA VAL A 153 -16.61 -2.23 18.28
C VAL A 153 -16.23 -1.12 19.25
N GLN A 154 -15.02 -0.59 19.12
CA GLN A 154 -14.48 0.47 19.97
C GLN A 154 -14.12 1.68 19.09
N ILE A 155 -14.56 2.87 19.49
CA ILE A 155 -14.28 4.13 18.79
C ILE A 155 -13.65 5.08 19.79
N THR A 156 -12.38 5.43 19.56
CA THR A 156 -11.65 6.43 20.36
C THR A 156 -11.28 7.60 19.45
N ALA A 157 -11.90 8.74 19.69
CA ALA A 157 -11.66 9.96 18.91
C ALA A 157 -11.92 11.19 19.78
N GLN A 158 -11.33 12.34 19.40
CA GLN A 158 -11.67 13.62 20.04
C GLN A 158 -13.09 14.06 19.72
N THR A 159 -13.60 13.72 18.53
CA THR A 159 -14.95 14.07 18.09
C THR A 159 -15.49 12.94 17.21
N VAL A 160 -16.76 12.60 17.43
CA VAL A 160 -17.52 11.67 16.59
C VAL A 160 -18.77 12.40 16.13
N GLU A 161 -18.89 12.65 14.83
CA GLU A 161 -20.04 13.31 14.21
C GLU A 161 -20.82 12.30 13.38
N ILE A 162 -22.14 12.29 13.53
CA ILE A 162 -23.04 11.41 12.78
C ILE A 162 -24.09 12.29 12.09
N ASN A 163 -23.90 12.55 10.80
CA ASN A 163 -24.90 13.18 9.94
C ASN A 163 -25.70 12.12 9.21
N ALA A 164 -26.82 11.70 9.81
CA ALA A 164 -27.73 10.71 9.24
C ALA A 164 -29.18 11.18 9.40
N SER A 165 -30.05 10.78 8.47
CA SER A 165 -31.49 11.07 8.60
C SER A 165 -32.12 10.37 9.80
N ASN A 166 -31.63 9.17 10.15
CA ASN A 166 -32.06 8.40 11.31
C ASN A 166 -30.86 7.67 11.93
N VAL A 167 -30.83 7.57 13.25
CA VAL A 167 -29.89 6.74 14.01
C VAL A 167 -30.72 5.79 14.89
N ASN A 168 -30.61 4.49 14.65
CA ASN A 168 -31.30 3.47 15.44
C ASN A 168 -30.30 2.73 16.34
N ILE A 169 -30.60 2.66 17.64
CA ILE A 169 -29.77 1.97 18.64
C ILE A 169 -30.64 0.92 19.33
N ASN A 170 -30.50 -0.34 18.90
CA ASN A 170 -31.14 -1.47 19.55
C ASN A 170 -30.18 -2.10 20.57
N ALA A 171 -30.15 -1.51 21.76
CA ALA A 171 -29.31 -1.99 22.87
C ALA A 171 -30.10 -1.94 24.19
N PRO A 172 -29.85 -2.86 25.15
CA PRO A 172 -30.54 -2.84 26.44
C PRO A 172 -30.32 -1.56 27.27
N ALA A 173 -29.20 -0.86 27.03
CA ALA A 173 -28.90 0.40 27.68
C ALA A 173 -27.98 1.27 26.81
N VAL A 174 -28.21 2.59 26.86
CA VAL A 174 -27.32 3.61 26.30
C VAL A 174 -26.86 4.51 27.44
N ARG A 175 -25.54 4.73 27.56
CA ARG A 175 -24.95 5.52 28.65
C ARG A 175 -24.19 6.70 28.08
N PHE A 176 -24.45 7.87 28.65
CA PHE A 176 -23.71 9.10 28.39
C PHE A 176 -23.04 9.53 29.69
N ALA A 177 -21.73 9.72 29.67
CA ALA A 177 -20.97 10.16 30.85
C ALA A 177 -21.02 11.68 31.05
N GLY A 178 -21.30 12.43 30.00
CA GLY A 178 -21.39 13.89 30.01
C GLY A 178 -22.81 14.40 29.74
N ASN A 179 -22.90 15.71 29.50
CA ASN A 179 -24.17 16.36 29.20
C ASN A 179 -24.74 15.87 27.86
N VAL A 180 -26.06 15.69 27.81
CA VAL A 180 -26.80 15.36 26.60
C VAL A 180 -27.71 16.53 26.27
N THR A 181 -27.59 17.09 25.07
CA THR A 181 -28.48 18.14 24.56
C THR A 181 -29.33 17.56 23.44
N VAL A 182 -30.65 17.68 23.59
CA VAL A 182 -31.62 17.30 22.55
C VAL A 182 -32.34 18.56 22.12
N VAL A 183 -32.18 18.94 20.84
CA VAL A 183 -32.83 20.15 20.28
C VAL A 183 -34.30 19.88 19.94
N GLY A 184 -34.65 18.61 19.70
CA GLY A 184 -36.02 18.17 19.44
C GLY A 184 -36.76 17.65 20.68
N SER A 185 -37.85 16.94 20.45
CA SER A 185 -38.62 16.29 21.53
C SER A 185 -38.08 14.90 21.82
N VAL A 186 -38.00 14.55 23.10
CA VAL A 186 -37.82 13.16 23.54
C VAL A 186 -39.21 12.56 23.75
N LYS A 187 -39.46 11.39 23.16
CA LYS A 187 -40.69 10.61 23.38
C LYS A 187 -40.30 9.23 23.87
N GLU A 188 -40.90 8.81 24.96
CA GLU A 188 -40.84 7.44 25.44
C GLU A 188 -41.93 6.63 24.74
N LEU A 189 -41.55 5.55 24.06
CA LEU A 189 -42.50 4.60 23.50
C LEU A 189 -42.70 3.50 24.55
N ASN A 190 -43.62 3.73 25.49
CA ASN A 190 -44.09 2.67 26.38
C ASN A 190 -45.21 1.92 25.66
N GLU A 191 -45.06 0.61 25.47
CA GLU A 191 -46.23 -0.23 25.25
C GLU A 191 -47.06 -0.20 26.54
N PRO A 192 -48.40 -0.02 26.46
CA PRO A 192 -49.23 -0.07 27.65
C PRO A 192 -49.06 -1.44 28.31
N ILE A 193 -48.83 -1.44 29.63
CA ILE A 193 -49.01 -2.64 30.43
C ILE A 193 -50.51 -2.91 30.40
N GLU A 194 -50.96 -3.85 29.55
CA GLU A 194 -52.30 -4.41 29.68
C GLU A 194 -52.37 -5.08 31.05
N GLY A 195 -52.99 -4.37 32.00
CA GLY A 195 -53.31 -4.89 33.31
C GLY A 195 -54.60 -5.70 33.25
N GLU A 196 -54.57 -6.87 33.88
CA GLU A 196 -55.76 -7.48 34.51
C GLU A 196 -56.03 -6.82 35.87
#